data_AF-A0A9Q3QDM8-F1
#
_entry.id   AF-A0A9Q3QDM8-F1
#
_cell.length_a   1.000
_cell.length_b   1.000
_cell.length_c   1.000
_cell.angle_alpha   90.00
_cell.angle_beta   90.00
_cell.angle_gamma   90.00
#
_symmetry.space_group_name_H-M   'P 1'
#
loop_
_entity.id
_entity.type
_entity.pdbx_description
1 polymer ?
#
loop_
_entity_poly.entity_id
_entity_poly.type
_entity_poly.pdbx_seq_one_letter_code
_entity_poly.pdbx_strand_id
1 'polypeptide(L)'
;MKEGGLVALYIADLSSLASRIGDWGERALIHHLRKGLASRILDQQASHPSNIDSLQDLMDVSLELDTRYHERQKEKNHHQEKKPEASKSKSSHHQNASSSSHKKKNFHSQKRDKPHSSLLNRHFKLKGAEKERRIKEGLCIYCGGNHSL
;
A
#
# COMPACT_ATOMS: atom_id res chain seq x y z
N MET A 1 -6.07 -10.21 17.61
CA MET A 1 -6.57 -8.93 17.09
C MET A 1 -6.54 -8.94 15.55
N LYS A 2 -7.28 -8.03 14.88
CA LYS A 2 -7.24 -7.90 13.41
C LYS A 2 -6.06 -7.03 12.94
N GLU A 3 -5.68 -7.14 11.67
CA GLU A 3 -4.57 -6.37 11.04
C GLU A 3 -4.76 -4.83 11.01
N GLY A 4 -5.94 -4.31 11.34
CA GLY A 4 -6.16 -2.88 11.53
C GLY A 4 -6.71 -2.51 12.92
N GLY A 5 -6.75 -3.48 13.83
CA GLY A 5 -7.20 -3.25 15.21
C GLY A 5 -6.13 -2.55 16.04
N LEU A 6 -6.56 -1.86 17.09
CA LEU A 6 -5.67 -1.18 18.03
C LEU A 6 -5.15 -2.16 19.08
N VAL A 7 -3.85 -2.11 19.35
CA VAL A 7 -3.19 -2.93 20.38
C VAL A 7 -3.71 -2.57 21.77
N ALA A 8 -3.96 -1.28 22.04
CA ALA A 8 -4.47 -0.81 23.33
C ALA A 8 -5.78 -1.49 23.77
N LEU A 9 -6.71 -1.69 22.83
CA LEU A 9 -7.97 -2.39 23.12
C LEU A 9 -7.73 -3.87 23.44
N TYR A 10 -6.86 -4.51 22.66
CA TYR A 10 -6.52 -5.92 22.90
C TYR A 10 -5.84 -6.13 24.26
N ILE A 11 -4.93 -5.22 24.64
CA ILE A 11 -4.29 -5.24 25.95
C ILE A 11 -5.32 -5.05 27.07
N ALA A 12 -6.26 -4.11 26.93
CA ALA A 12 -7.31 -3.89 27.92
C ALA A 12 -8.19 -5.13 28.12
N ASP A 13 -8.57 -5.79 27.01
CA ASP A 13 -9.32 -7.05 27.05
C ASP A 13 -8.52 -8.17 27.73
N LEU A 14 -7.23 -8.30 27.40
CA LEU A 14 -6.34 -9.29 27.99
C LEU A 14 -6.22 -9.09 29.51
N SER A 15 -5.98 -7.86 29.95
CA SER A 15 -5.88 -7.51 31.38
C SER A 15 -7.19 -7.77 32.11
N SER A 16 -8.34 -7.42 31.49
CA SER A 16 -9.65 -7.70 32.07
C SER A 16 -9.89 -9.21 32.27
N LEU A 17 -9.54 -10.04 31.28
CA LEU A 17 -9.65 -11.49 31.38
C LEU A 17 -8.69 -12.08 32.41
N ALA A 18 -7.44 -11.60 32.44
CA ALA A 18 -6.43 -12.02 33.40
C ALA A 18 -6.90 -11.76 34.85
N SER A 19 -7.47 -10.58 35.11
CA SER A 19 -8.02 -10.25 36.43
C SER A 19 -9.24 -11.08 36.83
N ARG A 20 -10.04 -11.54 35.87
CA ARG A 20 -11.26 -12.32 36.14
C ARG A 20 -11.00 -13.79 36.44
N ILE A 21 -10.01 -14.38 35.77
CA ILE A 21 -9.75 -15.83 35.87
C ILE A 21 -8.78 -16.13 37.02
N GLY A 22 -7.88 -15.20 37.36
CA GLY A 22 -6.86 -15.40 38.40
C GLY A 22 -5.69 -16.27 37.94
N ASP A 23 -4.50 -16.04 38.52
CA ASP A 23 -3.33 -16.94 38.52
C ASP A 23 -2.73 -17.35 37.15
N TRP A 24 -2.94 -16.55 36.11
CA TRP A 24 -2.18 -16.70 34.86
C TRP A 24 -0.71 -16.34 35.09
N GLY A 25 0.19 -17.31 34.90
CA GLY A 25 1.62 -17.04 34.91
C GLY A 25 2.03 -16.06 33.80
N GLU A 26 3.01 -15.21 34.08
CA GLU A 26 3.48 -14.17 33.16
C GLU A 26 3.85 -14.72 31.77
N ARG A 27 4.52 -15.88 31.73
CA ARG A 27 4.88 -16.57 30.47
C ARG A 27 3.66 -16.95 29.63
N ALA A 28 2.57 -17.35 30.26
CA ALA A 28 1.33 -17.69 29.57
C ALA A 28 0.68 -16.44 28.97
N LEU A 29 0.70 -15.32 29.71
CA LEU A 29 0.22 -14.02 29.24
C LEU A 29 1.06 -13.50 28.07
N ILE A 30 2.40 -13.59 28.16
CA ILE A 30 3.32 -13.24 27.06
C ILE A 30 2.99 -14.07 25.81
N HIS A 31 2.84 -15.37 25.96
CA HIS A 31 2.50 -16.25 24.85
C HIS A 31 1.13 -15.87 24.22
N HIS A 32 0.12 -15.61 25.05
CA HIS A 32 -1.19 -15.20 24.56
C HIS A 32 -1.16 -13.83 23.87
N LEU A 33 -0.40 -12.88 24.42
CA LEU A 33 -0.18 -11.56 23.83
C LEU A 33 0.46 -11.72 22.45
N ARG A 34 1.61 -12.40 22.34
CA ARG A 34 2.30 -12.64 21.06
C ARG A 34 1.41 -13.34 20.04
N LYS A 35 0.66 -14.37 20.45
CA LYS A 35 -0.26 -15.10 19.57
C LYS A 35 -1.40 -14.22 19.05
N GLY A 36 -1.86 -13.28 19.86
CA GLY A 36 -2.99 -12.43 19.52
C GLY A 36 -2.63 -11.10 18.86
N LEU A 37 -1.35 -10.71 18.81
CA LEU A 37 -0.91 -9.52 18.08
C LEU A 37 -1.10 -9.70 16.56
N ALA A 38 -1.28 -8.59 15.87
CA ALA A 38 -1.33 -8.57 14.41
C ALA A 38 0.05 -8.89 13.81
N SER A 39 0.07 -9.52 12.64
CA SER A 39 1.33 -9.94 12.00
C SER A 39 2.24 -8.74 11.75
N ARG A 40 1.67 -7.58 11.38
CA ARG A 40 2.43 -6.34 11.19
C ARG A 40 3.26 -5.94 12.41
N ILE A 41 2.74 -6.15 13.62
CA ILE A 41 3.41 -5.77 14.87
C ILE A 41 4.49 -6.81 15.19
N LEU A 42 4.19 -8.10 14.99
CA LEU A 42 5.15 -9.19 15.18
C LEU A 42 6.36 -9.06 14.25
N ASP A 43 6.15 -8.69 12.98
CA ASP A 43 7.24 -8.47 12.01
C ASP A 43 8.14 -7.30 12.44
N GLN A 44 7.56 -6.23 12.98
CA GLN A 44 8.31 -5.10 13.50
C GLN A 44 9.05 -5.43 14.79
N GLN A 45 8.46 -6.25 15.67
CA GLN A 45 9.13 -6.78 16.85
C GLN A 45 10.31 -7.69 16.48
N ALA A 46 10.17 -8.54 15.46
CA ALA A 46 11.28 -9.38 14.98
C ALA A 46 12.45 -8.55 14.44
N SER A 47 12.19 -7.31 14.00
CA SER A 47 13.20 -6.36 13.55
C SER A 47 13.78 -5.50 14.69
N HIS A 48 13.21 -5.55 15.90
CA HIS A 48 13.70 -4.79 17.04
C HIS A 48 15.00 -5.41 17.60
N PRO A 49 16.01 -4.60 17.95
CA PRO A 49 17.32 -5.09 18.37
C PRO A 49 17.36 -5.68 19.79
N SER A 50 16.33 -5.45 20.60
CA SER A 50 16.24 -5.87 22.01
C SER A 50 15.34 -7.09 22.17
N ASN A 51 15.79 -8.08 22.95
CA ASN A 51 14.92 -9.16 23.41
C ASN A 51 13.91 -8.61 24.41
N ILE A 52 12.63 -8.90 24.18
CA ILE A 52 11.53 -8.42 25.02
C ILE A 52 11.02 -9.60 25.84
N ASP A 53 11.57 -9.74 27.05
CA ASP A 53 11.35 -10.90 27.92
C ASP A 53 10.36 -10.64 29.08
N SER A 54 10.07 -9.37 29.37
CA SER A 54 9.05 -8.94 30.33
C SER A 54 7.69 -8.76 29.65
N LEU A 55 6.60 -9.10 30.35
CA LEU A 55 5.25 -8.86 29.84
C LEU A 55 4.98 -7.37 29.63
N GLN A 56 5.45 -6.54 30.56
CA GLN A 56 5.24 -5.09 30.50
C GLN A 56 5.99 -4.48 29.30
N ASP A 57 7.26 -4.87 29.12
CA ASP A 57 8.06 -4.40 27.99
C ASP A 57 7.41 -4.82 26.66
N LEU A 58 6.82 -6.01 26.59
CA LEU A 58 6.10 -6.48 25.41
C LEU A 58 4.85 -5.65 25.14
N MET A 59 4.10 -5.29 26.17
CA MET A 59 2.94 -4.41 26.05
C MET A 59 3.34 -3.03 25.55
N ASP A 60 4.38 -2.43 26.14
CA ASP A 60 4.84 -1.08 25.82
C ASP A 60 5.39 -0.99 24.39
N VAL A 61 6.25 -1.92 23.99
CA VAL A 61 6.78 -1.96 22.61
C VAL A 61 5.66 -2.20 21.59
N SER A 62 4.71 -3.10 21.89
CA SER A 62 3.57 -3.33 21.00
C SER A 62 2.73 -2.08 20.81
N LEU A 63 2.52 -1.31 21.88
CA LEU A 63 1.74 -0.07 21.86
C LEU A 63 2.48 1.05 21.09
N GLU A 64 3.79 1.17 21.27
CA GLU A 64 4.61 2.14 20.54
C GLU A 64 4.56 1.87 19.02
N LEU A 65 4.77 0.61 18.62
CA LEU A 65 4.72 0.20 17.22
C LEU A 65 3.35 0.45 16.59
N ASP A 66 2.28 0.16 17.33
CA ASP A 66 0.91 0.41 16.87
C ASP A 66 0.62 1.90 16.68
N THR A 67 1.02 2.72 17.65
CA THR A 67 0.87 4.18 17.57
C THR A 67 1.57 4.74 16.33
N ARG A 68 2.86 4.39 16.16
CA ARG A 68 3.67 4.82 15.01
C ARG A 68 3.09 4.33 13.69
N TYR A 69 2.55 3.12 13.65
CA TYR A 69 1.88 2.59 12.46
C TYR A 69 0.65 3.43 12.11
N HIS A 70 -0.23 3.69 13.08
CA HIS A 70 -1.46 4.44 12.85
C HIS A 70 -1.19 5.90 12.47
N GLU A 71 -0.19 6.54 13.07
CA GLU A 71 0.28 7.88 12.66
C GLU A 71 0.73 7.89 11.20
N ARG A 72 1.59 6.94 10.80
CA ARG A 72 2.03 6.80 9.41
C ARG A 72 0.88 6.54 8.44
N GLN A 73 -0.15 5.79 8.84
CA GLN A 73 -1.34 5.60 8.00
C GLN A 73 -2.12 6.91 7.83
N LYS A 74 -2.28 7.70 8.89
CA LYS A 74 -2.93 9.02 8.83
C LYS A 74 -2.16 9.96 7.88
N GLU A 75 -0.83 9.98 7.97
CA GLU A 75 0.02 10.78 7.08
C GLU A 75 -0.16 10.37 5.61
N LYS A 76 -0.13 9.07 5.31
CA LYS A 76 -0.32 8.55 3.95
C LYS A 76 -1.67 8.92 3.37
N ASN A 77 -2.73 8.85 4.19
CA ASN A 77 -4.08 9.22 3.75
C ASN A 77 -4.16 10.71 3.45
N HIS A 78 -3.58 11.56 4.30
CA HIS A 78 -3.55 13.01 4.10
C HIS A 78 -2.73 13.43 2.86
N HIS A 79 -1.64 12.72 2.54
CA HIS A 79 -0.88 12.96 1.30
C HIS A 79 -1.61 12.50 0.03
N GLN A 80 -2.52 11.52 0.12
CA GLN A 80 -3.35 11.11 -1.01
C GLN A 80 -4.48 12.10 -1.31
N GLU A 81 -5.01 12.79 -0.29
CA GLU A 81 -6.06 13.80 -0.45
C GLU A 81 -5.53 15.12 -1.03
N LYS A 82 -4.24 15.43 -0.84
CA LYS A 82 -3.58 16.63 -1.37
C LYS A 82 -3.10 16.51 -2.83
N LYS A 83 -3.73 15.68 -3.66
CA LYS A 83 -3.51 15.80 -5.11
C LYS A 83 -4.21 17.08 -5.57
N PRO A 84 -3.49 18.09 -6.09
CA PRO A 84 -4.16 19.25 -6.68
C PRO A 84 -4.99 18.74 -7.85
N GLU A 85 -6.30 19.00 -7.81
CA GLU A 85 -7.14 18.91 -9.00
C GLU A 85 -6.47 19.77 -10.07
N ALA A 86 -5.89 19.12 -11.07
CA ALA A 86 -5.39 19.80 -12.25
C ALA A 86 -6.59 20.54 -12.87
N SER A 87 -6.52 21.86 -12.78
CA SER A 87 -7.46 22.82 -13.29
C SER A 87 -7.89 22.48 -14.72
N LYS A 88 -9.21 22.33 -14.92
CA LYS A 88 -9.81 22.44 -16.25
C LYS A 88 -9.74 23.90 -16.69
N SER A 89 -8.60 24.33 -17.23
CA SER A 89 -8.55 25.55 -18.04
C SER A 89 -9.13 25.23 -19.42
N LYS A 90 -10.38 25.65 -19.66
CA LYS A 90 -10.91 25.82 -21.01
C LYS A 90 -10.18 27.01 -21.64
N SER A 91 -9.25 26.75 -22.54
CA SER A 91 -8.75 27.74 -23.48
C SER A 91 -8.93 27.19 -24.89
N SER A 92 -10.00 27.64 -25.53
CA SER A 92 -10.17 27.59 -26.97
C SER A 92 -9.54 28.85 -27.55
N HIS A 93 -8.44 28.73 -28.28
CA HIS A 93 -8.18 29.56 -29.45
C HIS A 93 -7.20 28.89 -30.42
N HIS A 94 -7.47 29.16 -31.69
CA HIS A 94 -7.05 28.51 -32.90
C HIS A 94 -5.76 29.14 -33.49
N GLN A 95 -5.00 28.33 -34.26
CA GLN A 95 -4.15 28.69 -35.43
C GLN A 95 -2.82 29.43 -35.16
N ASN A 96 -1.77 29.40 -35.99
CA ASN A 96 -1.15 28.44 -36.92
C ASN A 96 0.21 29.08 -37.35
N ALA A 97 1.06 28.30 -38.01
CA ALA A 97 2.16 28.70 -38.93
C ALA A 97 3.62 28.95 -38.44
N SER A 98 4.47 28.06 -38.99
CA SER A 98 5.75 28.26 -39.72
C SER A 98 7.14 28.37 -39.02
N SER A 99 7.93 27.34 -39.37
CA SER A 99 9.35 27.32 -39.78
C SER A 99 10.47 27.63 -38.76
N SER A 100 11.26 26.59 -38.43
CA SER A 100 12.68 26.56 -38.84
C SER A 100 13.29 25.16 -38.63
N SER A 101 14.04 24.75 -39.64
CA SER A 101 14.70 23.46 -39.79
C SER A 101 15.95 23.36 -38.94
N HIS A 102 16.11 22.32 -38.11
CA HIS A 102 17.44 21.77 -37.78
C HIS A 102 17.38 20.24 -37.55
N LYS A 103 17.92 19.50 -38.51
CA LYS A 103 18.20 18.05 -38.43
C LYS A 103 19.32 17.81 -37.41
N LYS A 104 19.08 16.99 -36.37
CA LYS A 104 20.13 16.19 -35.73
C LYS A 104 19.64 14.77 -35.39
N LYS A 105 20.24 13.86 -36.15
CA LYS A 105 20.48 12.41 -36.07
C LYS A 105 19.91 11.61 -34.89
N ASN A 106 19.23 10.54 -35.29
CA ASN A 106 18.77 9.38 -34.54
C ASN A 106 19.82 8.77 -33.59
N PHE A 107 19.42 8.58 -32.35
CA PHE A 107 19.73 7.41 -31.53
C PHE A 107 18.48 7.05 -30.71
N HIS A 108 17.50 6.38 -31.34
CA HIS A 108 16.42 5.72 -30.61
C HIS A 108 16.90 4.33 -30.18
N SER A 109 17.65 4.31 -29.08
CA SER A 109 17.67 3.15 -28.19
C SER A 109 16.23 2.94 -27.72
N GLN A 110 15.59 1.89 -28.21
CA GLN A 110 14.26 1.46 -27.78
C GLN A 110 14.32 1.07 -26.30
N LYS A 111 14.20 2.06 -25.41
CA LYS A 111 13.72 1.81 -24.07
C LYS A 111 12.30 1.30 -24.24
N ARG A 112 12.09 0.01 -23.96
CA ARG A 112 10.76 -0.55 -23.71
C ARG A 112 10.25 0.13 -22.44
N ASP A 113 9.70 1.32 -22.59
CA ASP A 113 8.93 1.99 -21.56
C ASP A 113 7.79 1.04 -21.21
N LYS A 114 7.81 0.51 -19.99
CA LYS A 114 6.81 -0.44 -19.49
C LYS A 114 5.42 0.22 -19.62
N PRO A 115 4.61 -0.12 -20.65
CA PRO A 115 3.36 0.57 -20.90
C PRO A 115 2.22 -0.01 -20.05
N HIS A 116 2.50 -1.05 -19.26
CA HIS A 116 1.45 -1.82 -18.61
C HIS A 116 0.80 -1.09 -17.44
N SER A 117 1.54 -0.27 -16.69
CA SER A 117 0.99 0.42 -15.51
C SER A 117 -0.03 1.50 -15.87
N SER A 118 0.09 2.15 -17.03
CA SER A 118 -0.83 3.19 -17.49
C SER A 118 -2.16 2.64 -18.03
N LEU A 119 -2.17 1.36 -18.43
CA LEU A 119 -3.33 0.64 -18.97
C LEU A 119 -4.20 0.02 -17.87
N LEU A 120 -3.68 -0.06 -16.64
CA LEU A 120 -4.36 -0.62 -15.48
C LEU A 120 -4.98 0.48 -14.60
N ASN A 121 -6.06 0.12 -13.92
CA ASN A 121 -6.69 0.92 -12.86
C ASN A 121 -5.99 0.71 -11.51
N ARG A 122 -6.39 1.48 -10.48
CA ARG A 122 -5.93 1.32 -9.08
C ARG A 122 -6.05 -0.13 -8.55
N HIS A 123 -6.97 -0.91 -9.09
CA HIS A 123 -7.20 -2.32 -8.77
C HIS A 123 -6.45 -3.32 -9.68
N PHE A 124 -5.43 -2.88 -10.42
CA PHE A 124 -4.64 -3.71 -11.34
C PHE A 124 -5.45 -4.42 -12.43
N LYS A 125 -6.65 -3.91 -12.76
CA LYS A 125 -7.49 -4.38 -13.88
C LYS A 125 -7.36 -3.44 -15.08
N LEU A 126 -7.48 -3.98 -16.29
CA LEU A 126 -7.49 -3.18 -17.53
C LEU A 126 -8.61 -2.13 -17.49
N LYS A 127 -8.28 -0.92 -17.94
CA LYS A 127 -9.26 0.14 -18.20
C LYS A 127 -10.29 -0.32 -19.23
N GLY A 128 -11.54 0.12 -19.09
CA GLY A 128 -12.63 -0.25 -20.02
C GLY A 128 -12.28 0.08 -21.47
N ALA A 129 -11.77 1.29 -21.72
CA ALA A 129 -11.34 1.73 -23.05
C ALA A 129 -10.21 0.86 -23.66
N GLU A 130 -9.24 0.43 -22.85
CA GLU A 130 -8.17 -0.48 -23.32
C GLU A 130 -8.71 -1.88 -23.60
N LYS A 131 -9.63 -2.38 -22.77
CA LYS A 131 -10.28 -3.67 -22.99
C LYS A 131 -11.07 -3.67 -24.31
N GLU A 132 -11.84 -2.62 -24.57
CA GLU A 132 -12.59 -2.46 -25.82
C GLU A 132 -11.68 -2.36 -27.04
N ARG A 133 -10.56 -1.60 -26.94
CA ARG A 133 -9.57 -1.54 -28.01
C ARG A 133 -9.02 -2.92 -28.34
N ARG A 134 -8.63 -3.70 -27.33
CA ARG A 134 -8.10 -5.07 -27.53
C ARG A 134 -9.12 -6.00 -28.19
N ILE A 135 -10.39 -5.91 -27.81
CA ILE A 135 -11.46 -6.70 -28.45
C ILE A 135 -11.63 -6.28 -29.92
N LYS A 136 -11.66 -4.98 -30.19
CA LYS A 136 -11.82 -4.44 -31.54
C LYS A 136 -10.66 -4.79 -32.48
N GLU A 137 -9.45 -4.81 -31.94
CA GLU A 137 -8.22 -5.11 -32.68
C GLU A 137 -7.85 -6.60 -32.67
N GLY A 138 -8.64 -7.46 -32.01
CA GLY A 138 -8.37 -8.89 -31.92
C GLY A 138 -7.13 -9.25 -31.08
N LEU A 139 -6.71 -8.37 -30.18
CA LEU A 139 -5.52 -8.54 -29.35
C LEU A 139 -5.81 -9.36 -28.09
N CYS A 140 -4.79 -10.07 -27.60
CA CYS A 140 -4.90 -10.84 -26.36
C CYS A 140 -5.34 -9.97 -25.18
N ILE A 141 -6.40 -10.39 -24.50
CA ILE A 141 -6.91 -9.69 -23.31
C ILE A 141 -5.85 -9.61 -22.20
N TYR A 142 -4.96 -10.59 -22.08
CA TYR A 142 -3.97 -10.64 -21.02
C TYR A 142 -2.70 -9.87 -21.38
N CYS A 143 -1.98 -10.29 -22.43
CA CYS A 143 -0.68 -9.71 -22.77
C CYS A 143 -0.75 -8.55 -23.79
N GLY A 144 -1.90 -8.33 -24.45
CA GLY A 144 -2.04 -7.32 -25.50
C GLY A 144 -1.28 -7.63 -26.79
N GLY A 145 -0.73 -8.84 -26.92
CA GLY A 145 -0.04 -9.31 -28.12
C GLY A 145 -0.97 -9.95 -29.13
N ASN A 146 -0.51 -10.00 -30.38
CA ASN A 146 -1.14 -10.78 -31.44
C ASN A 146 -0.53 -12.19 -31.43
N HIS A 147 -1.21 -13.13 -30.79
CA HIS A 147 -0.87 -14.54 -30.92
C HIS A 147 -1.79 -15.14 -31.99
N SER A 148 -1.23 -15.81 -32.99
CA SER A 148 -2.00 -16.80 -33.74
C SER A 148 -2.36 -17.90 -32.75
N LEU A 149 -3.63 -18.27 -32.66
CA LEU A 149 -4.05 -19.47 -31.94
C LEU A 149 -3.40 -20.72 -32.56
#